data_AF-A0A840V8G3-F1
#
_entry.id   AF-A0A840V8G3-F1
#
_cell.length_a   1.000
_cell.length_b   1.000
_cell.length_c   1.000
_cell.angle_alpha   90.00
_cell.angle_beta   90.00
_cell.angle_gamma   90.00
#
_symmetry.space_group_name_H-M   'P 1'
#
loop_
_entity.id
_entity.type
_entity.pdbx_description
1 polymer ?
#
loop_
_entity_poly.entity_id
_entity_poly.type
_entity_poly.pdbx_seq_one_letter_code
_entity_poly.pdbx_strand_id
1 'polypeptide(L)'
;MDRKFTGNGEVFEGLPAFAPKALEPAQAEGKCLVVGVHSHLAKLEAILAYGRSLPFADVLWNADLADALGAEADNYWLTARHFVIEHLRDFAETASHLADDTSVRTLTGLVRYRITGEPDHHPDYNLSEQYFPPGVLRLPKQISFVDGGAFDGDTFRYLRSKGIEIGDWAGFEPDPRNFEKLVAFAKDIPSRTALFPCGLSDSFA
;
A
#
# COMPACT_ATOMS: atom_id res chain seq x y z
N MET A 1 5.59 -4.93 12.53
CA MET A 1 5.61 -5.51 13.88
C MET A 1 4.87 -4.58 14.80
N ASP A 2 3.89 -5.09 15.55
CA ASP A 2 3.36 -4.37 16.70
C ASP A 2 4.54 -4.05 17.62
N ARG A 3 4.79 -2.77 17.87
CA ARG A 3 5.95 -2.30 18.65
C ARG A 3 5.86 -2.69 20.13
N LYS A 4 4.76 -3.33 20.54
CA LYS A 4 4.52 -3.82 21.90
C LYS A 4 5.13 -5.20 22.18
N PHE A 5 5.46 -5.97 21.15
CA PHE A 5 5.97 -7.33 21.32
C PHE A 5 7.50 -7.35 21.37
N THR A 6 8.05 -7.95 22.41
CA THR A 6 9.50 -8.06 22.62
C THR A 6 10.08 -9.38 22.12
N GLY A 7 9.20 -10.36 21.82
CA GLY A 7 9.59 -11.63 21.21
C GLY A 7 10.17 -12.66 22.19
N ASN A 8 9.81 -12.55 23.47
CA ASN A 8 10.28 -13.45 24.54
C ASN A 8 9.27 -14.57 24.86
N GLY A 9 8.58 -15.12 23.86
CA GLY A 9 7.56 -16.16 24.06
C GLY A 9 6.21 -15.66 24.56
N GLU A 10 5.96 -14.35 24.43
CA GLU A 10 4.67 -13.73 24.66
C GLU A 10 3.61 -14.34 23.73
N VAL A 11 2.34 -14.36 24.13
CA VAL A 11 1.24 -14.96 23.34
C VAL A 11 0.47 -13.87 22.59
N PHE A 12 0.39 -14.02 21.27
CA PHE A 12 -0.40 -13.19 20.38
C PHE A 12 -1.49 -14.05 19.73
N GLU A 13 -2.76 -13.74 19.99
CA GLU A 13 -3.92 -14.49 19.46
C GLU A 13 -3.84 -16.01 19.69
N GLY A 14 -3.34 -16.42 20.86
CA GLY A 14 -3.19 -17.84 21.23
C GLY A 14 -1.93 -18.51 20.65
N LEU A 15 -1.14 -17.80 19.84
CA LEU A 15 0.12 -18.29 19.28
C LEU A 15 1.32 -17.68 20.01
N PRO A 16 2.39 -18.45 20.27
CA PRO A 16 3.60 -17.92 20.85
C PRO A 16 4.36 -17.07 19.82
N ALA A 17 4.82 -15.89 20.21
CA ALA A 17 5.60 -15.01 19.36
C ALA A 17 7.03 -14.85 19.90
N PHE A 18 7.97 -15.00 18.97
CA PHE A 18 9.39 -15.01 19.24
C PHE A 18 10.11 -13.94 18.44
N ALA A 19 11.21 -13.43 18.97
CA ALA A 19 12.14 -12.61 18.20
C ALA A 19 12.73 -13.47 17.07
N PRO A 20 12.98 -12.92 15.86
CA PRO A 20 13.55 -13.69 14.76
C PRO A 20 14.84 -14.42 15.13
N LYS A 21 15.69 -13.81 15.97
CA LYS A 21 16.95 -14.40 16.44
C LYS A 21 16.80 -15.58 17.42
N ALA A 22 15.59 -15.87 17.88
CA ALA A 22 15.35 -16.95 18.84
C ALA A 22 15.11 -18.31 18.16
N LEU A 23 14.97 -18.35 16.83
CA LEU A 23 14.76 -19.58 16.08
C LEU A 23 16.11 -20.21 15.70
N GLU A 24 16.36 -21.41 16.21
CA GLU A 24 17.55 -22.19 15.86
C GLU A 24 17.38 -22.91 14.51
N PRO A 25 18.45 -23.12 13.72
CA PRO A 25 18.36 -23.77 12.40
C PRO A 25 17.61 -25.12 12.40
N ALA A 26 17.83 -25.96 13.41
CA ALA A 26 17.17 -27.26 13.54
C ALA A 26 15.64 -27.15 13.73
N GLN A 27 15.14 -26.00 14.20
CA GLN A 27 13.71 -25.75 14.35
C GLN A 27 13.06 -25.29 13.04
N ALA A 28 13.86 -24.71 12.13
CA ALA A 28 13.42 -24.31 10.80
C ALA A 28 13.46 -25.46 9.78
N GLU A 29 14.34 -26.45 10.00
CA GLU A 29 14.54 -27.57 9.08
C GLU A 29 13.24 -28.34 8.80
N GLY A 30 12.93 -28.50 7.51
CA GLY A 30 11.71 -29.17 7.06
C GLY A 30 10.41 -28.39 7.32
N LYS A 31 10.48 -27.15 7.83
CA LYS A 31 9.33 -26.28 8.07
C LYS A 31 9.15 -25.26 6.97
N CYS A 32 7.91 -24.82 6.81
CA CYS A 32 7.57 -23.72 5.93
C CYS A 32 7.55 -22.41 6.73
N LEU A 33 8.19 -21.36 6.21
CA LEU A 33 8.03 -20.00 6.71
C LEU A 33 6.85 -19.33 5.99
N VAL A 34 5.89 -18.81 6.74
CA VAL A 34 4.77 -18.03 6.18
C VAL A 34 4.98 -16.56 6.50
N VAL A 35 5.01 -15.71 5.48
CA VAL A 35 5.22 -14.27 5.63
C VAL A 35 3.91 -13.52 5.46
N GLY A 36 3.24 -13.19 6.57
CA GLY A 36 1.99 -12.41 6.61
C GLY A 36 2.19 -10.91 6.85
N VAL A 37 3.20 -10.29 6.23
CA VAL A 37 3.51 -8.87 6.44
C VAL A 37 3.03 -8.03 5.27
N HIS A 38 2.14 -7.07 5.53
CA HIS A 38 1.47 -6.22 4.53
C HIS A 38 1.72 -4.71 4.76
N SER A 39 2.92 -4.33 5.19
CA SER A 39 3.19 -2.93 5.55
C SER A 39 4.44 -2.40 4.85
N HIS A 40 4.32 -1.21 4.25
CA HIS A 40 5.45 -0.44 3.72
C HIS A 40 6.45 -0.02 4.82
N LEU A 41 6.05 -0.09 6.10
CA LEU A 41 6.94 0.15 7.24
C LEU A 41 7.81 -1.07 7.58
N ALA A 42 7.49 -2.24 7.02
CA ALA A 42 8.30 -3.42 7.20
C ALA A 42 9.56 -3.33 6.36
N LYS A 43 10.70 -3.71 6.95
CA LYS A 43 11.97 -3.85 6.22
C LYS A 43 11.95 -5.15 5.45
N LEU A 44 11.44 -5.10 4.23
CA LEU A 44 11.26 -6.27 3.37
C LEU A 44 12.57 -7.02 3.15
N GLU A 45 13.68 -6.30 2.94
CA GLU A 45 15.02 -6.87 2.81
C GLU A 45 15.45 -7.68 4.04
N ALA A 46 15.08 -7.21 5.24
CA ALA A 46 15.40 -7.92 6.48
C ALA A 46 14.57 -9.20 6.64
N ILE A 47 13.31 -9.19 6.18
CA ILE A 47 12.44 -10.37 6.17
C ILE A 47 12.95 -11.39 5.17
N LEU A 48 13.33 -10.95 3.96
CA LEU A 48 13.94 -11.79 2.93
C LEU A 48 15.25 -12.42 3.42
N ALA A 49 16.15 -11.60 3.97
CA ALA A 49 17.42 -12.06 4.50
C ALA A 49 17.22 -13.09 5.62
N TYR A 50 16.25 -12.86 6.50
CA TYR A 50 15.90 -13.80 7.56
C TYR A 50 15.37 -15.12 6.99
N GLY A 51 14.39 -15.08 6.10
CA GLY A 51 13.82 -16.27 5.45
C GLY A 51 14.87 -17.10 4.69
N ARG A 52 15.89 -16.43 4.13
CA ARG A 52 17.03 -17.08 3.44
C ARG A 52 18.13 -17.57 4.39
N SER A 53 18.18 -17.08 5.63
CA SER A 53 19.26 -17.40 6.58
C SER A 53 19.10 -18.73 7.32
N LEU A 54 17.91 -19.32 7.31
CA LEU A 54 17.58 -20.55 8.01
C LEU A 54 17.09 -21.63 7.02
N PRO A 55 17.26 -22.92 7.34
CA PRO A 55 16.97 -24.02 6.42
C PRO A 55 15.47 -24.36 6.33
N PHE A 56 14.62 -23.36 6.10
CA PHE A 56 13.22 -23.61 5.79
C PHE A 56 13.11 -24.43 4.50
N ALA A 57 12.16 -25.37 4.47
CA ALA A 57 11.86 -26.15 3.28
C ALA A 57 11.18 -25.31 2.20
N ASP A 58 10.41 -24.29 2.62
CA ASP A 58 9.71 -23.37 1.73
C ASP A 58 9.45 -22.02 2.42
N VAL A 59 9.22 -20.98 1.62
CA VAL A 59 8.83 -19.64 2.08
C VAL A 59 7.62 -19.18 1.30
N LEU A 60 6.48 -19.13 1.98
CA LEU A 60 5.21 -18.70 1.40
C LEU A 60 5.00 -17.21 1.63
N TRP A 61 4.67 -16.52 0.55
CA TRP A 61 4.39 -15.10 0.51
C TRP A 61 2.88 -14.84 0.45
N ASN A 62 2.54 -13.56 0.42
CA ASN A 62 1.16 -13.09 0.37
C ASN A 62 0.36 -13.68 -0.82
N ALA A 63 1.00 -13.87 -1.98
CA ALA A 63 0.34 -14.45 -3.14
C ALA A 63 0.03 -15.95 -2.95
N ASP A 64 0.88 -16.67 -2.22
CA ASP A 64 0.64 -18.09 -1.92
C ASP A 64 -0.51 -18.27 -0.92
N LEU A 65 -0.60 -17.34 0.05
CA LEU A 65 -1.73 -17.30 0.98
C LEU A 65 -3.04 -16.98 0.25
N ALA A 66 -3.03 -16.02 -0.66
CA ALA A 66 -4.21 -15.69 -1.46
C ALA A 66 -4.67 -16.88 -2.32
N ASP A 67 -3.73 -17.63 -2.90
CA ASP A 67 -4.04 -18.83 -3.68
C ASP A 67 -4.55 -19.98 -2.80
N ALA A 68 -4.00 -20.16 -1.60
CA ALA A 68 -4.40 -21.23 -0.69
C ALA A 68 -5.77 -20.98 -0.04
N LEU A 69 -6.09 -19.72 0.26
CA LEU A 69 -7.33 -19.31 0.94
C LEU A 69 -8.45 -18.95 -0.04
N GLY A 70 -8.12 -18.65 -1.30
CA GLY A 70 -9.09 -18.26 -2.32
C GLY A 70 -9.91 -17.03 -1.92
N ALA A 71 -11.22 -17.08 -2.13
CA ALA A 71 -12.14 -15.97 -1.87
C ALA A 71 -12.14 -15.49 -0.40
N GLU A 72 -11.68 -16.30 0.56
CA GLU A 72 -11.57 -15.89 1.97
C GLU A 72 -10.42 -14.89 2.19
N ALA A 73 -9.40 -14.92 1.33
CA ALA A 73 -8.31 -13.94 1.35
C ALA A 73 -8.55 -12.76 0.41
N ASP A 74 -9.56 -12.80 -0.45
CA ASP A 74 -9.90 -11.69 -1.34
C ASP A 74 -10.33 -10.48 -0.51
N ASN A 75 -9.45 -9.50 -0.47
CA ASN A 75 -9.68 -8.23 0.20
C ASN A 75 -9.04 -7.11 -0.60
N TYR A 76 -9.17 -5.88 -0.11
CA TYR A 76 -8.67 -4.69 -0.80
C TYR A 76 -7.17 -4.79 -1.21
N TRP A 77 -6.35 -5.57 -0.49
CA TRP A 77 -4.91 -5.69 -0.74
C TRP A 77 -4.45 -7.03 -1.31
N LEU A 78 -5.23 -8.10 -1.12
CA LEU A 78 -4.89 -9.47 -1.49
C LEU A 78 -5.90 -10.03 -2.49
N THR A 79 -5.38 -10.65 -3.54
CA THR A 79 -6.18 -11.41 -4.49
C THR A 79 -5.35 -12.57 -5.01
N ALA A 80 -6.02 -13.65 -5.40
CA ALA A 80 -5.37 -14.84 -5.93
C ALA A 80 -4.71 -14.58 -7.28
N ARG A 81 -3.63 -15.31 -7.56
CA ARG A 81 -2.81 -15.17 -8.78
C ARG A 81 -3.60 -15.50 -10.04
N HIS A 82 -4.55 -16.43 -9.96
CA HIS A 82 -5.39 -16.82 -11.10
C HIS A 82 -6.18 -15.62 -11.67
N PHE A 83 -6.69 -14.74 -10.80
CA PHE A 83 -7.36 -13.51 -11.23
C PHE A 83 -6.45 -12.66 -12.11
N VAL A 84 -5.21 -12.43 -11.66
CA VAL A 84 -4.22 -11.65 -12.43
C VAL A 84 -3.87 -12.34 -13.76
N ILE A 85 -3.75 -13.68 -13.75
CA ILE A 85 -3.44 -14.48 -14.95
C ILE A 85 -4.58 -14.40 -15.98
N GLU A 86 -5.83 -14.48 -15.55
CA GLU A 86 -7.02 -14.40 -16.40
C GLU A 86 -7.15 -13.02 -17.09
N HIS A 87 -6.70 -11.96 -16.40
CA HIS A 87 -6.73 -10.58 -16.88
C HIS A 87 -5.43 -10.10 -17.56
N LEU A 88 -4.49 -10.99 -17.89
CA LEU A 88 -3.22 -10.61 -18.53
C LEU A 88 -3.39 -9.80 -19.83
N ARG A 89 -4.45 -10.07 -20.60
CA ARG A 89 -4.74 -9.32 -21.83
C ARG A 89 -5.14 -7.89 -21.53
N ASP A 90 -5.96 -7.66 -20.51
CA ASP A 90 -6.43 -6.34 -20.10
C ASP A 90 -5.26 -5.49 -19.57
N PHE A 91 -4.34 -6.12 -18.82
CA PHE A 91 -3.10 -5.44 -18.39
C PHE A 91 -2.19 -5.10 -19.57
N ALA A 92 -2.06 -5.98 -20.57
CA ALA A 92 -1.29 -5.70 -21.77
C ALA A 92 -1.91 -4.57 -22.61
N GLU A 93 -3.23 -4.55 -22.74
CA GLU A 93 -3.96 -3.46 -23.39
C GLU A 93 -3.76 -2.14 -22.63
N THR A 94 -3.92 -2.14 -21.31
CA THR A 94 -3.65 -0.97 -20.46
C THR A 94 -2.22 -0.46 -20.65
N ALA A 95 -1.22 -1.37 -20.67
CA ALA A 95 0.17 -1.00 -20.89
C ALA A 95 0.38 -0.33 -22.26
N SER A 96 -0.36 -0.73 -23.29
CA SER A 96 -0.28 -0.13 -24.63
C SER A 96 -0.79 1.32 -24.70
N HIS A 97 -1.59 1.74 -23.71
CA HIS A 97 -2.12 3.10 -23.59
C HIS A 97 -1.25 4.01 -22.71
N LEU A 98 -0.26 3.48 -22.00
CA LEU A 98 0.63 4.28 -21.16
C LEU A 98 1.62 5.07 -22.03
N ALA A 99 1.78 6.35 -21.71
CA ALA A 99 2.51 7.30 -22.53
C ALA A 99 4.04 7.18 -22.44
N ASP A 100 4.56 6.47 -21.42
CA ASP A 100 5.99 6.40 -21.13
C ASP A 100 6.42 5.01 -20.64
N ASP A 101 7.68 4.65 -20.95
CA ASP A 101 8.23 3.34 -20.62
C ASP A 101 8.33 3.10 -19.10
N THR A 102 8.43 4.15 -18.29
CA THR A 102 8.50 4.00 -16.83
C THR A 102 7.16 3.50 -16.30
N SER A 103 6.05 4.11 -16.74
CA SER A 103 4.70 3.64 -16.43
C SER A 103 4.47 2.21 -16.90
N VAL A 104 4.94 1.84 -18.11
CA VAL A 104 4.86 0.46 -18.62
C VAL A 104 5.66 -0.51 -17.75
N ARG A 105 6.89 -0.17 -17.38
CA ARG A 105 7.73 -1.00 -16.48
C ARG A 105 7.13 -1.14 -15.09
N THR A 106 6.54 -0.07 -14.54
CA THR A 106 5.87 -0.11 -13.23
C THR A 106 4.66 -1.04 -13.27
N LEU A 107 3.79 -0.91 -14.27
CA LEU A 107 2.62 -1.78 -14.43
C LEU A 107 3.03 -3.25 -14.61
N THR A 108 3.93 -3.53 -15.55
CA THR A 108 4.40 -4.90 -15.81
C THR A 108 5.16 -5.50 -14.64
N GLY A 109 5.94 -4.69 -13.90
CA GLY A 109 6.57 -5.06 -12.65
C GLY A 109 5.56 -5.42 -11.56
N LEU A 110 4.51 -4.61 -11.38
CA LEU A 110 3.42 -4.92 -10.45
C LEU A 110 2.70 -6.23 -10.82
N VAL A 111 2.38 -6.44 -12.09
CA VAL A 111 1.76 -7.68 -12.57
C VAL A 111 2.66 -8.89 -12.29
N ARG A 112 3.96 -8.79 -12.61
CA ARG A 112 4.95 -9.84 -12.31
C ARG A 112 5.05 -10.10 -10.81
N TYR A 113 5.12 -9.05 -9.99
CA TYR A 113 5.13 -9.16 -8.53
C TYR A 113 3.89 -9.89 -8.02
N ARG A 114 2.70 -9.54 -8.51
CA ARG A 114 1.44 -10.18 -8.10
C ARG A 114 1.36 -11.66 -8.50
N ILE A 115 1.94 -12.05 -9.63
CA ILE A 115 1.98 -13.44 -10.08
C ILE A 115 3.06 -14.25 -9.36
N THR A 116 4.22 -13.66 -9.09
CA THR A 116 5.33 -14.39 -8.46
C THR A 116 5.24 -14.40 -6.94
N GLY A 117 4.59 -13.40 -6.34
CA GLY A 117 4.56 -13.20 -4.89
C GLY A 117 5.91 -12.77 -4.30
N GLU A 118 6.99 -12.78 -5.09
CA GLU A 118 8.34 -12.54 -4.62
C GLU A 118 8.60 -11.05 -4.40
N PRO A 119 8.94 -10.65 -3.17
CA PRO A 119 9.32 -9.28 -2.83
C PRO A 119 10.35 -8.62 -3.75
N ASP A 120 11.33 -9.38 -4.25
CA ASP A 120 12.39 -8.89 -5.14
C ASP A 120 11.85 -8.41 -6.50
N HIS A 121 10.63 -8.79 -6.87
CA HIS A 121 9.97 -8.34 -8.10
C HIS A 121 9.07 -7.10 -7.90
N HIS A 122 8.89 -6.63 -6.66
CA HIS A 122 8.11 -5.43 -6.42
C HIS A 122 8.81 -4.22 -7.08
N PRO A 123 8.12 -3.40 -7.88
CA PRO A 123 8.74 -2.23 -8.49
C PRO A 123 9.09 -1.18 -7.44
N ASP A 124 10.13 -0.39 -7.72
CA ASP A 124 10.50 0.72 -6.86
C ASP A 124 9.35 1.73 -6.72
N TYR A 125 9.24 2.32 -5.53
CA TYR A 125 8.25 3.34 -5.24
C TYR A 125 8.85 4.47 -4.40
N ASN A 126 8.29 5.68 -4.55
CA ASN A 126 8.68 6.84 -3.78
C ASN A 126 7.50 7.38 -2.97
N LEU A 127 7.47 7.10 -1.66
CA LEU A 127 6.41 7.57 -0.78
C LEU A 127 6.34 9.10 -0.69
N SER A 128 7.45 9.81 -0.90
CA SER A 128 7.48 11.27 -0.83
C SER A 128 6.85 11.96 -2.06
N GLU A 129 6.55 11.19 -3.10
CA GLU A 129 6.03 11.68 -4.39
C GLU A 129 4.76 10.94 -4.85
N GLN A 130 4.09 10.22 -3.95
CA GLN A 130 2.97 9.32 -4.26
C GLN A 130 1.86 9.94 -5.13
N TYR A 131 1.44 11.18 -4.86
CA TYR A 131 0.32 11.81 -5.57
C TYR A 131 0.73 12.60 -6.82
N PHE A 132 1.94 13.17 -6.82
CA PHE A 132 2.43 14.04 -7.89
C PHE A 132 3.86 13.66 -8.27
N PRO A 133 4.06 12.46 -8.85
CA PRO A 133 5.37 12.05 -9.32
C PRO A 133 5.86 13.00 -10.43
N PRO A 134 7.13 13.43 -10.40
CA PRO A 134 7.69 14.28 -11.43
C PRO A 134 7.50 13.67 -12.82
N GLY A 135 7.06 14.48 -13.78
CA GLY A 135 6.92 14.07 -15.17
C GLY A 135 5.57 13.46 -15.55
N VAL A 136 4.72 13.07 -14.59
CA VAL A 136 3.38 12.56 -14.87
C VAL A 136 2.36 13.70 -14.97
N LEU A 137 2.32 14.57 -13.96
CA LEU A 137 1.43 15.72 -13.91
C LEU A 137 2.22 17.01 -13.85
N ARG A 138 1.92 17.95 -14.77
CA ARG A 138 2.39 19.33 -14.70
C ARG A 138 1.26 20.20 -14.19
N LEU A 139 1.28 20.46 -12.90
CA LEU A 139 0.28 21.35 -12.29
C LEU A 139 0.60 22.81 -12.61
N PRO A 140 -0.41 23.64 -12.91
CA PRO A 140 -0.23 25.09 -12.96
C PRO A 140 0.08 25.64 -11.57
N LYS A 141 0.49 26.91 -11.51
CA LYS A 141 0.81 27.59 -10.23
C LYS A 141 -0.37 27.62 -9.27
N GLN A 142 -1.59 27.70 -9.79
CA GLN A 142 -2.82 27.69 -9.01
C GLN A 142 -3.77 26.60 -9.54
N ILE A 143 -4.28 25.76 -8.65
CA ILE A 143 -5.25 24.70 -8.99
C ILE A 143 -6.52 24.83 -8.15
N SER A 144 -7.60 24.26 -8.67
CA SER A 144 -8.75 23.84 -7.88
C SER A 144 -8.87 22.32 -7.98
N PHE A 145 -9.14 21.62 -6.88
CA PHE A 145 -9.17 20.16 -6.89
C PHE A 145 -10.18 19.57 -5.91
N VAL A 146 -10.59 18.33 -6.23
CA VAL A 146 -11.43 17.47 -5.40
C VAL A 146 -10.52 16.45 -4.73
N ASP A 147 -10.65 16.31 -3.41
CA ASP A 147 -9.83 15.44 -2.58
C ASP A 147 -10.70 14.32 -2.01
N GLY A 148 -10.70 13.18 -2.71
CA GLY A 148 -11.49 12.00 -2.36
C GLY A 148 -10.78 11.13 -1.33
N GLY A 149 -11.00 11.41 -0.05
CA GLY A 149 -10.21 10.85 1.06
C GLY A 149 -9.21 11.87 1.61
N ALA A 150 -9.70 13.07 1.92
CA ALA A 150 -8.89 14.21 2.36
C ALA A 150 -8.21 14.01 3.73
N PHE A 151 -8.55 12.93 4.46
CA PHE A 151 -7.95 12.55 5.72
C PHE A 151 -7.89 13.69 6.74
N ASP A 152 -6.70 14.20 7.07
CA ASP A 152 -6.48 15.35 7.96
C ASP A 152 -5.96 16.59 7.21
N GLY A 153 -6.07 16.59 5.87
CA GLY A 153 -5.58 17.64 4.98
C GLY A 153 -4.11 17.46 4.56
N ASP A 154 -3.58 16.24 4.62
CA ASP A 154 -2.21 15.92 4.20
C ASP A 154 -1.95 16.22 2.72
N THR A 155 -2.87 15.89 1.82
CA THR A 155 -2.77 16.19 0.38
C THR A 155 -2.67 17.71 0.13
N PHE A 156 -3.50 18.51 0.81
CA PHE A 156 -3.43 19.98 0.72
C PHE A 156 -2.06 20.50 1.18
N ARG A 157 -1.58 20.03 2.34
CA ARG A 157 -0.26 20.42 2.88
C ARG A 157 0.87 20.03 1.93
N TYR A 158 0.79 18.83 1.34
CA TYR A 158 1.75 18.36 0.36
C TYR A 158 1.81 19.29 -0.86
N LEU A 159 0.67 19.62 -1.46
CA LEU A 159 0.58 20.56 -2.59
C LEU A 159 1.18 21.93 -2.27
N ARG A 160 0.83 22.50 -1.11
CA ARG A 160 1.41 23.78 -0.64
C ARG A 160 2.92 23.69 -0.46
N SER A 161 3.43 22.58 0.06
CA SER A 161 4.88 22.35 0.23
C SER A 161 5.64 22.31 -1.09
N LYS A 162 4.95 21.95 -2.19
CA LYS A 162 5.48 21.98 -3.56
C LYS A 162 5.30 23.34 -4.23
N GLY A 163 4.84 24.37 -3.51
CA GLY A 163 4.66 25.72 -4.03
C GLY A 163 3.40 25.89 -4.89
N ILE A 164 2.46 24.94 -4.83
CA ILE A 164 1.19 25.04 -5.55
C ILE A 164 0.21 25.90 -4.75
N GLU A 165 -0.37 26.91 -5.38
CA GLU A 165 -1.47 27.70 -4.85
C GLU A 165 -2.79 26.96 -5.04
N ILE A 166 -3.66 27.03 -4.03
CA ILE A 166 -4.94 26.34 -4.05
C ILE A 166 -6.02 27.42 -4.07
N GLY A 167 -6.78 27.45 -5.16
CA GLY A 167 -7.89 28.39 -5.38
C GLY A 167 -9.16 27.91 -4.70
N ASP A 168 -9.70 26.78 -5.18
CA ASP A 168 -10.84 26.08 -4.56
C ASP A 168 -10.46 24.65 -4.16
N TRP A 169 -10.98 24.20 -3.02
CA TRP A 169 -10.74 22.85 -2.52
C TRP A 169 -12.03 22.22 -2.01
N ALA A 170 -12.36 21.03 -2.52
CA ALA A 170 -13.46 20.21 -2.04
C ALA A 170 -12.91 18.92 -1.41
N GLY A 171 -12.92 18.83 -0.08
CA GLY A 171 -12.40 17.68 0.66
C GLY A 171 -13.49 16.74 1.16
N PHE A 172 -13.37 15.45 0.87
CA PHE A 172 -14.30 14.40 1.28
C PHE A 172 -13.59 13.46 2.26
N GLU A 173 -14.14 13.28 3.47
CA GLU A 173 -13.58 12.36 4.47
C GLU A 173 -14.71 11.71 5.30
N PRO A 174 -14.91 10.38 5.20
CA PRO A 174 -15.99 9.69 5.89
C PRO A 174 -15.70 9.34 7.37
N ASP A 175 -14.45 9.20 7.83
CA ASP A 175 -14.16 8.91 9.24
C ASP A 175 -14.35 10.18 10.08
N PRO A 176 -15.23 10.19 11.09
CA PRO A 176 -15.53 11.39 11.87
C PRO A 176 -14.32 12.00 12.57
N ARG A 177 -13.36 11.19 13.04
CA ARG A 177 -12.16 11.67 13.75
C ARG A 177 -11.17 12.31 12.79
N ASN A 178 -11.05 11.78 11.58
CA ASN A 178 -10.25 12.40 10.53
C ASN A 178 -10.91 13.70 10.05
N PHE A 179 -12.23 13.67 9.84
CA PHE A 179 -13.00 14.85 9.44
C PHE A 179 -12.88 16.00 10.47
N GLU A 180 -12.92 15.70 11.78
CA GLU A 180 -12.68 16.71 12.81
C GLU A 180 -11.31 17.38 12.68
N LYS A 181 -10.26 16.59 12.41
CA LYS A 181 -8.90 17.12 12.17
C LYS A 181 -8.84 17.93 10.88
N LEU A 182 -9.50 17.47 9.82
CA LEU A 182 -9.60 18.16 8.54
C LEU A 182 -10.26 19.53 8.69
N VAL A 183 -11.38 19.60 9.41
CA VAL A 183 -12.07 20.86 9.73
C VAL A 183 -11.17 21.77 10.55
N ALA A 184 -10.48 21.23 11.57
CA ALA A 184 -9.55 22.01 12.37
C ALA A 184 -8.42 22.60 11.52
N PHE A 185 -7.82 21.80 10.63
CA PHE A 185 -6.81 22.22 9.68
C PHE A 185 -7.33 23.31 8.71
N ALA A 186 -8.56 23.15 8.21
CA ALA A 186 -9.13 24.07 7.24
C ALA A 186 -9.50 25.45 7.78
N LYS A 187 -9.60 25.62 9.11
CA LYS A 187 -9.92 26.93 9.73
C LYS A 187 -8.94 28.03 9.35
N ASP A 188 -7.68 27.66 9.14
CA ASP A 188 -6.59 28.61 8.90
C ASP A 188 -6.30 28.80 7.39
N ILE A 189 -7.16 28.28 6.52
CA ILE A 189 -6.94 28.33 5.07
C ILE A 189 -7.74 29.48 4.45
N PRO A 190 -7.09 30.41 3.72
CA PRO A 190 -7.75 31.58 3.13
C PRO A 190 -8.52 31.32 1.82
N SER A 191 -8.56 30.07 1.34
CA SER A 191 -9.17 29.67 0.05
C SER A 191 -10.64 29.28 0.17
N ARG A 192 -11.34 29.22 -0.96
CA ARG A 192 -12.72 28.70 -1.02
C ARG A 192 -12.71 27.19 -0.76
N THR A 193 -13.01 26.82 0.48
CA THR A 193 -12.94 25.44 0.96
C THR A 193 -14.35 24.91 1.25
N ALA A 194 -14.66 23.73 0.72
CA ALA A 194 -15.86 22.97 1.06
C ALA A 194 -15.43 21.59 1.58
N LEU A 195 -15.95 21.20 2.75
CA LEU A 195 -15.63 19.91 3.37
C LEU A 195 -16.90 19.07 3.52
N PHE A 196 -16.81 17.80 3.17
CA PHE A 196 -17.93 16.86 3.14
C PHE A 196 -17.61 15.63 4.01
N PRO A 197 -18.41 15.34 5.06
CA PRO A 197 -18.20 14.19 5.93
C PRO A 197 -18.76 12.90 5.31
N CYS A 198 -18.34 12.59 4.08
CA CYS A 198 -18.81 11.43 3.32
C CYS A 198 -17.72 10.89 2.39
N GLY A 199 -17.92 9.64 1.92
CA GLY A 199 -17.12 9.05 0.86
C GLY A 199 -17.61 9.48 -0.53
N LEU A 200 -16.76 9.27 -1.54
CA LEU A 200 -17.13 9.41 -2.95
C LEU A 200 -17.63 8.06 -3.49
N SER A 201 -18.75 8.09 -4.20
CA SER A 201 -19.37 6.93 -4.83
C SER A 201 -20.12 7.37 -6.08
N ASP A 202 -20.25 6.48 -7.06
CA ASP A 202 -21.06 6.67 -8.26
C ASP A 202 -22.57 6.51 -7.98
N SER A 203 -22.92 6.03 -6.80
CA SER A 203 -24.28 5.81 -6.31
C SER A 203 -24.40 6.07 -4.80
N PHE A 204 -25.60 6.39 -4.34
CA PHE A 204 -25.91 6.44 -2.91
C PHE A 204 -26.20 5.02 -2.42
N ALA A 205 -25.39 4.53 -1.48
CA ALA A 205 -25.64 3.29 -0.74
C ALA A 205 -26.60 3.55 0.44
#